data_AF-A0A936ZHG6-F1
#
_entry.id   AF-A0A936ZHG6-F1
#
_cell.length_a   1.000
_cell.length_b   1.000
_cell.length_c   1.000
_cell.angle_alpha   90.00
_cell.angle_beta   90.00
_cell.angle_gamma   90.00
#
_symmetry.space_group_name_H-M   'P 1'
#
loop_
_entity.id
_entity.type
_entity.pdbx_description
1 polymer ?
#
loop_
_entity_poly.entity_id
_entity_poly.type
_entity_poly.pdbx_seq_one_letter_code
_entity_poly.pdbx_strand_id
1 'polypeptide(L)'
;MARFALGTLIILCGAIASERSEAANWRICNKTAEPMWVAIAYDPGNGRHVSRGWWRLNACGGCATVGNYNVLGVWYHAHNRDRSRRVEGDDLFCTSSPMAFNLDNQAACRVPTNRSLAFLGFRSVVLRGSTFTSSITGRAANGSMCID
;
A
#
# COMPACT_ATOMS: atom_id res chain seq x y z
N MET A 1 -38.30 -30.69 51.87
CA MET A 1 -38.48 -30.49 50.41
C MET A 1 -38.10 -29.04 50.08
N ALA A 2 -37.44 -28.81 48.93
CA ALA A 2 -36.96 -27.54 48.32
C ALA A 2 -35.77 -26.85 49.04
N ARG A 3 -34.50 -26.86 48.56
CA ARG A 3 -33.85 -26.22 47.36
C ARG A 3 -34.06 -24.69 47.38
N PHE A 4 -33.05 -23.81 47.31
CA PHE A 4 -32.13 -23.59 46.20
C PHE A 4 -30.89 -22.77 46.63
N ALA A 5 -29.73 -23.11 46.07
CA ALA A 5 -28.49 -22.34 46.13
C ALA A 5 -28.57 -21.11 45.21
N LEU A 6 -28.01 -19.97 45.62
CA LEU A 6 -27.81 -18.79 44.78
C LEU A 6 -26.32 -18.46 44.76
N GLY A 7 -25.65 -19.01 43.74
CA GLY A 7 -24.26 -18.71 43.40
C GLY A 7 -24.16 -17.33 42.76
N THR A 8 -23.19 -16.54 43.22
CA THR A 8 -22.88 -15.20 42.70
C THR A 8 -22.18 -15.33 41.34
N LEU A 9 -22.87 -14.97 40.26
CA LEU A 9 -22.32 -14.98 38.91
C LEU A 9 -21.48 -13.72 38.68
N ILE A 10 -20.15 -13.86 38.68
CA ILE A 10 -19.21 -12.80 38.29
C ILE A 10 -19.20 -12.73 36.76
N ILE A 11 -19.85 -11.73 36.17
CA ILE A 11 -19.78 -11.43 34.73
C ILE A 11 -18.56 -10.54 34.49
N LEU A 12 -17.41 -11.14 34.19
CA LEU A 12 -16.21 -10.45 33.73
C LEU A 12 -16.39 -10.10 32.25
N CYS A 13 -16.95 -8.92 31.96
CA CYS A 13 -17.08 -8.41 30.59
C CYS A 13 -15.71 -7.94 30.11
N GLY A 14 -14.92 -8.85 29.52
CA GLY A 14 -13.66 -8.53 28.88
C GLY A 14 -13.88 -7.67 27.63
N ALA A 15 -13.70 -6.36 27.76
CA ALA A 15 -13.59 -5.48 26.61
C ALA A 15 -12.28 -5.82 25.87
N ILE A 16 -12.39 -6.57 24.78
CA ILE A 16 -11.29 -6.77 23.85
C ILE A 16 -11.14 -5.45 23.08
N ALA A 17 -10.29 -4.55 23.58
CA ALA A 17 -9.87 -3.38 22.84
C ALA A 17 -9.14 -3.88 21.58
N SER A 18 -9.82 -3.83 20.44
CA SER A 18 -9.19 -4.01 19.14
C SER A 18 -8.32 -2.78 18.90
N GLU A 19 -7.04 -2.88 19.24
CA GLU A 19 -6.05 -1.88 18.85
C GLU A 19 -5.96 -1.90 17.32
N ARG A 20 -6.77 -1.06 16.67
CA ARG A 20 -6.52 -0.71 15.28
C ARG A 20 -5.17 0.00 15.27
N SER A 21 -4.11 -0.74 14.95
CA SER A 21 -2.77 -0.16 14.83
C SER A 21 -2.85 0.90 13.74
N GLU A 22 -2.89 2.15 14.16
CA GLU A 22 -2.87 3.28 13.25
C GLU A 22 -1.52 3.26 12.55
N ALA A 23 -1.49 2.83 11.28
CA ALA A 23 -0.26 2.82 10.52
C ALA A 23 0.08 4.24 10.07
N ALA A 24 0.63 5.01 11.00
CA ALA A 24 1.16 6.31 10.71
C ALA A 24 2.41 6.14 9.80
N ASN A 25 2.51 6.99 8.79
CA ASN A 25 3.69 7.23 7.99
C ASN A 25 4.24 6.03 7.20
N TRP A 26 3.47 5.51 6.24
CA TRP A 26 4.03 4.60 5.25
C TRP A 26 4.97 5.34 4.29
N ARG A 27 6.23 4.93 4.30
CA ARG A 27 7.33 5.42 3.47
C ARG A 27 7.76 4.33 2.51
N ILE A 28 8.09 4.72 1.29
CA ILE A 28 8.66 3.83 0.28
C ILE A 28 10.03 4.39 -0.10
N CYS A 29 11.05 3.55 -0.02
CA CYS A 29 12.44 3.89 -0.29
C CYS A 29 12.97 3.11 -1.47
N ASN A 30 13.73 3.79 -2.33
CA ASN A 30 14.40 3.21 -3.48
C ASN A 30 15.87 2.95 -3.16
N LYS A 31 16.26 1.68 -3.03
CA LYS A 31 17.65 1.24 -2.86
C LYS A 31 18.29 0.73 -4.15
N THR A 32 17.68 1.04 -5.30
CA THR A 32 18.21 0.67 -6.62
C THR A 32 19.01 1.83 -7.23
N ALA A 33 19.88 1.51 -8.20
CA ALA A 33 20.73 2.48 -8.89
C ALA A 33 20.01 3.30 -9.98
N GLU A 34 18.68 3.17 -10.11
CA GLU A 34 17.87 3.92 -11.07
C GLU A 34 16.72 4.64 -10.36
N PRO A 35 16.21 5.77 -10.91
CA PRO A 35 15.00 6.38 -10.39
C PRO A 35 13.80 5.44 -10.56
N MET A 36 12.90 5.46 -9.58
CA MET A 36 11.69 4.63 -9.56
C MET A 36 10.44 5.51 -9.50
N TRP A 37 9.38 5.06 -10.16
CA TRP A 37 8.04 5.64 -10.05
C TRP A 37 7.17 4.65 -9.30
N VAL A 38 6.54 5.14 -8.24
CA VAL A 38 5.73 4.32 -7.34
C VAL A 38 4.28 4.76 -7.41
N ALA A 39 3.38 3.79 -7.44
CA ALA A 39 1.96 3.99 -7.19
C ALA A 39 1.56 3.10 -6.02
N ILE A 40 0.52 3.50 -5.30
CA ILE A 40 -0.07 2.71 -4.23
C ILE A 40 -1.57 2.54 -4.43
N ALA A 41 -2.13 1.55 -3.76
CA ALA A 41 -3.56 1.43 -3.55
C ALA A 41 -3.84 1.14 -2.07
N TYR A 42 -5.04 1.51 -1.62
CA TYR A 42 -5.49 1.26 -0.25
C TYR A 42 -7.02 1.21 -0.19
N ASP A 43 -7.55 0.49 0.80
CA ASP A 43 -8.98 0.49 1.15
C ASP A 43 -9.19 1.42 2.36
N PRO A 44 -9.90 2.56 2.26
CA PRO A 44 -10.16 3.46 3.36
C PRO A 44 -11.19 2.91 4.38
N GLY A 45 -11.67 1.68 4.23
CA GLY A 45 -12.60 1.01 5.13
C GLY A 45 -14.07 1.11 4.73
N ASN A 46 -14.35 1.56 3.50
CA ASN A 46 -15.70 1.67 2.93
C ASN A 46 -15.97 0.65 1.82
N GLY A 47 -15.06 -0.31 1.61
CA GLY A 47 -15.16 -1.33 0.57
C GLY A 47 -14.83 -0.83 -0.84
N ARG A 48 -14.32 0.40 -0.98
CA ARG A 48 -13.85 0.96 -2.25
C ARG A 48 -12.35 1.17 -2.22
N HIS A 49 -11.65 0.77 -3.27
CA HIS A 49 -10.21 0.97 -3.35
C HIS A 49 -9.86 2.31 -3.98
N VAL A 50 -8.89 3.00 -3.39
CA VAL A 50 -8.30 4.22 -3.92
C VAL A 50 -6.88 3.92 -4.37
N SER A 51 -6.52 4.37 -5.57
CA SER A 51 -5.16 4.28 -6.11
C SER A 51 -4.56 5.67 -6.33
N ARG A 52 -3.27 5.81 -6.03
CA ARG A 52 -2.54 7.07 -6.10
C ARG A 52 -1.14 6.86 -6.65
N GLY A 53 -0.57 7.88 -7.26
CA GLY A 53 0.76 7.84 -7.85
C GLY A 53 1.02 9.09 -8.68
N TRP A 54 2.05 9.17 -9.52
CA TRP A 54 3.30 8.45 -9.38
C TRP A 54 4.24 9.28 -8.49
N TRP A 55 4.73 8.71 -7.40
CA TRP A 55 5.85 9.31 -6.67
C TRP A 55 7.15 8.95 -7.35
N ARG A 56 7.95 9.95 -7.72
CA ARG A 56 9.31 9.73 -8.24
C ARG A 56 10.29 9.64 -7.08
N LEU A 57 10.95 8.50 -6.95
CA LEU A 57 12.01 8.24 -5.98
C LEU A 57 13.37 8.34 -6.68
N ASN A 58 14.29 9.13 -6.13
CA ASN A 58 15.66 9.19 -6.63
C ASN A 58 16.37 7.84 -6.45
N ALA A 59 17.38 7.58 -7.27
CA ALA A 59 18.26 6.41 -7.11
C ALA A 59 18.98 6.45 -5.75
N CYS A 60 19.43 5.29 -5.27
CA CYS A 60 20.32 5.15 -4.12
C CYS A 60 19.91 5.90 -2.86
N GLY A 61 18.73 5.56 -2.35
CA GLY A 61 18.23 6.00 -1.05
C GLY A 61 17.09 7.00 -1.10
N GLY A 62 16.63 7.41 -2.30
CA GLY A 62 15.48 8.29 -2.43
C GLY A 62 14.20 7.68 -1.86
N CYS A 63 13.47 8.41 -1.04
CA CYS A 63 12.23 7.92 -0.43
C CYS A 63 11.11 8.96 -0.47
N ALA A 64 9.86 8.50 -0.43
CA ALA A 64 8.68 9.33 -0.27
C ALA A 64 7.76 8.76 0.82
N THR A 65 7.14 9.63 1.60
CA THR A 65 6.01 9.27 2.47
C THR A 65 4.76 9.25 1.61
N VAL A 66 4.13 8.08 1.50
CA VAL A 66 2.98 7.85 0.60
C VAL A 66 1.64 7.92 1.31
N GLY A 67 1.63 8.02 2.65
CA GLY A 67 0.44 8.37 3.43
C GLY A 67 0.38 7.67 4.78
N ASN A 68 -0.69 7.96 5.52
CA ASN A 68 -1.04 7.35 6.79
C ASN A 68 -2.29 6.50 6.55
N TYR A 69 -2.24 5.21 6.90
CA TYR A 69 -3.30 4.27 6.52
C TYR A 69 -3.65 3.36 7.68
N ASN A 70 -4.74 3.64 8.39
CA ASN A 70 -5.25 2.77 9.44
C ASN A 70 -6.08 1.60 8.84
N VAL A 71 -5.53 0.89 7.85
CA VAL A 71 -6.33 0.07 6.93
C VAL A 71 -5.85 -1.37 6.84
N LEU A 72 -6.80 -2.25 6.53
CA LEU A 72 -6.61 -3.71 6.43
C LEU A 72 -5.87 -4.15 5.16
N GLY A 73 -5.71 -3.27 4.17
CA GLY A 73 -5.06 -3.58 2.91
C GLY A 73 -4.42 -2.36 2.27
N VAL A 74 -3.12 -2.44 2.05
CA VAL A 74 -2.37 -1.51 1.21
C VAL A 74 -1.57 -2.30 0.18
N TRP A 75 -1.36 -1.69 -0.98
CA TRP A 75 -0.63 -2.28 -2.07
C TRP A 75 0.27 -1.25 -2.74
N TYR A 76 1.33 -1.69 -3.40
CA TYR A 76 2.13 -0.81 -4.23
C TYR A 76 2.66 -1.47 -5.50
N HIS A 77 2.88 -0.63 -6.49
CA HIS A 77 3.51 -0.94 -7.76
C HIS A 77 4.71 0.00 -7.95
N ALA A 78 5.79 -0.51 -8.53
CA ALA A 78 6.94 0.31 -8.86
C ALA A 78 7.57 -0.10 -10.19
N HIS A 79 7.95 0.89 -10.99
CA HIS A 79 8.66 0.67 -12.24
C HIS A 79 9.81 1.68 -12.42
N ASN A 80 10.81 1.31 -13.23
CA ASN A 80 11.87 2.23 -13.62
C ASN A 80 11.45 3.13 -14.80
N ARG A 81 12.39 3.89 -15.36
CA ARG A 81 12.12 4.84 -16.44
C ARG A 81 11.57 4.16 -17.69
N ASP A 82 12.06 2.96 -17.99
CA ASP A 82 11.68 2.16 -19.16
C ASP A 82 10.42 1.33 -18.92
N ARG A 83 9.68 1.60 -17.82
CA ARG A 83 8.47 0.88 -17.42
C ARG A 83 8.72 -0.60 -17.10
N SER A 84 9.97 -1.00 -16.91
CA SER A 84 10.32 -2.30 -16.35
C SER A 84 9.83 -2.36 -14.91
N ARG A 85 8.95 -3.32 -14.64
CA ARG A 85 8.31 -3.50 -13.34
C ARG A 85 9.33 -4.06 -12.34
N ARG A 86 9.50 -3.38 -11.21
CA ARG A 86 10.37 -3.80 -10.10
C ARG A 86 9.56 -4.27 -8.90
N VAL A 87 8.36 -3.75 -8.75
CA VAL A 87 7.37 -4.24 -7.81
C VAL A 87 6.06 -4.41 -8.56
N GLU A 88 5.56 -5.64 -8.56
CA GLU A 88 4.28 -6.04 -9.11
C GLU A 88 3.66 -7.14 -8.24
N GLY A 89 2.37 -7.37 -8.45
CA GLY A 89 1.58 -8.45 -7.83
C GLY A 89 0.28 -8.63 -8.59
N ASP A 90 -0.61 -9.50 -8.10
CA ASP A 90 -1.80 -9.91 -8.85
C ASP A 90 -3.01 -8.98 -8.64
N ASP A 91 -2.98 -8.13 -7.61
CA ASP A 91 -4.07 -7.21 -7.31
C ASP A 91 -4.10 -6.04 -8.30
N LEU A 92 -5.12 -6.00 -9.14
CA LEU A 92 -5.23 -5.02 -10.22
C LEU A 92 -5.86 -3.71 -9.74
N PHE A 93 -5.13 -2.61 -9.90
CA PHE A 93 -5.64 -1.27 -9.62
C PHE A 93 -5.51 -0.37 -10.84
N CYS A 94 -6.50 0.51 -11.01
CA CYS A 94 -6.52 1.49 -12.07
C CYS A 94 -5.47 2.57 -11.80
N THR A 95 -4.66 2.88 -12.80
CA THR A 95 -3.62 3.91 -12.73
C THR A 95 -3.76 4.86 -13.89
N SER A 96 -3.18 6.05 -13.75
CA SER A 96 -3.03 7.00 -14.85
C SER A 96 -1.56 7.20 -15.16
N SER A 97 -1.23 7.36 -16.44
CA SER A 97 0.11 7.64 -16.92
C SER A 97 0.11 8.84 -17.85
N PRO A 98 1.22 9.60 -17.97
CA PRO A 98 2.46 9.51 -17.18
C PRO A 98 2.43 10.37 -15.90
N MET A 99 1.36 11.12 -15.67
CA MET A 99 1.28 12.13 -14.61
C MET A 99 0.84 11.53 -13.27
N ALA A 100 1.02 12.33 -12.21
CA ALA A 100 0.44 12.01 -10.92
C ALA A 100 -1.09 11.94 -10.97
N PHE A 101 -1.67 11.11 -10.10
CA PHE A 101 -3.08 10.77 -10.07
C PHE A 101 -3.56 10.39 -8.66
N ASN A 102 -4.87 10.54 -8.48
CA ASN A 102 -5.63 10.06 -7.34
C ASN A 102 -6.99 9.59 -7.86
N LEU A 103 -7.24 8.29 -7.82
CA LEU A 103 -8.42 7.64 -8.40
C LEU A 103 -9.14 6.84 -7.32
N ASP A 104 -10.36 7.23 -7.01
CA ASP A 104 -11.28 6.54 -6.10
C ASP A 104 -12.30 5.66 -6.83
N ASN A 105 -12.32 5.72 -8.16
CA ASN A 105 -13.17 4.90 -9.02
C ASN A 105 -12.32 3.94 -9.88
N GLN A 106 -12.16 2.70 -9.39
CA GLN A 106 -11.42 1.67 -10.12
C GLN A 106 -12.10 1.24 -11.43
N ALA A 107 -13.41 1.48 -11.59
CA ALA A 107 -14.10 1.18 -12.85
C ALA A 107 -13.75 2.17 -13.98
N ALA A 108 -13.05 3.27 -13.69
CA ALA A 108 -12.60 4.22 -14.71
C ALA A 108 -11.70 3.57 -15.79
N CYS A 109 -10.97 2.50 -15.45
CA CYS A 109 -10.15 1.76 -16.41
C CYS A 109 -10.95 0.78 -17.29
N ARG A 110 -12.24 0.56 -17.02
CA ARG A 110 -13.10 -0.32 -17.82
C ARG A 110 -13.80 0.41 -18.98
N VAL A 111 -13.83 1.74 -18.91
CA VAL A 111 -14.45 2.58 -19.93
C VAL A 111 -13.38 3.16 -20.86
N PRO A 112 -13.59 3.16 -22.18
CA PRO A 112 -12.70 3.85 -23.10
C PRO A 112 -12.76 5.36 -22.81
N THR A 113 -11.61 5.98 -22.57
CA THR A 113 -11.50 7.43 -22.38
C THR A 113 -10.27 7.97 -23.12
N ASN A 114 -10.21 9.27 -23.36
CA ASN A 114 -8.99 9.92 -23.89
C ASN A 114 -7.85 10.01 -22.85
N ARG A 115 -8.03 9.46 -21.64
CA ARG A 115 -6.97 9.38 -20.62
C ARG A 115 -6.21 8.07 -20.78
N SER A 116 -4.90 8.10 -20.57
CA SER A 116 -4.05 6.90 -20.52
C SER A 116 -4.23 6.16 -19.19
N LEU A 117 -5.43 5.63 -18.98
CA LEU A 117 -5.78 4.79 -17.84
C LEU A 117 -5.48 3.32 -18.15
N ALA A 118 -4.92 2.60 -17.20
CA ALA A 118 -4.66 1.18 -17.32
C ALA A 118 -4.68 0.48 -15.95
N PHE A 119 -5.13 -0.78 -15.94
CA PHE A 119 -4.93 -1.66 -14.80
C PHE A 119 -3.46 -2.09 -14.74
N LEU A 120 -2.85 -1.95 -13.56
CA LEU A 120 -1.54 -2.51 -13.25
C LEU A 120 -1.67 -3.41 -12.02
N GLY A 121 -0.82 -4.43 -11.95
CA GLY A 121 -0.73 -5.34 -10.82
C GLY A 121 0.10 -4.76 -9.68
N PHE A 122 -0.45 -4.76 -8.47
CA PHE A 122 0.20 -4.24 -7.27
C PHE A 122 0.48 -5.37 -6.29
N ARG A 123 1.57 -5.23 -5.54
CA ARG A 123 1.92 -6.15 -4.46
C ARG A 123 1.28 -5.70 -3.15
N SER A 124 0.59 -6.61 -2.47
CA SER A 124 0.08 -6.38 -1.12
C SER A 124 1.20 -6.19 -0.10
N VAL A 125 0.99 -5.30 0.87
CA VAL A 125 1.92 -5.03 1.97
C VAL A 125 1.17 -5.10 3.28
N VAL A 126 1.75 -5.82 4.24
CA VAL A 126 1.24 -5.87 5.61
C VAL A 126 1.96 -4.80 6.44
N LEU A 127 1.22 -3.79 6.90
CA LEU A 127 1.73 -2.77 7.82
C LEU A 127 1.59 -3.30 9.28
N ARG A 128 2.70 -3.49 10.00
CA ARG A 128 2.82 -3.85 11.43
C ARG A 128 3.55 -2.83 12.36
N GLY A 129 2.84 -2.16 13.28
CA GLY A 129 3.41 -1.09 14.12
C GLY A 129 2.98 0.34 13.73
N SER A 130 3.78 1.35 14.10
CA SER A 130 3.41 2.77 13.96
C SER A 130 4.15 3.55 12.86
N THR A 131 5.20 2.99 12.27
CA THR A 131 5.96 3.57 11.15
C THR A 131 6.39 2.48 10.18
N PHE A 132 6.25 2.71 8.88
CA PHE A 132 6.45 1.68 7.87
C PHE A 132 7.39 2.10 6.77
N THR A 133 8.36 1.24 6.45
CA THR A 133 9.22 1.45 5.29
C THR A 133 9.22 0.23 4.38
N SER A 134 8.72 0.39 3.17
CA SER A 134 8.90 -0.60 2.09
C SER A 134 10.12 -0.19 1.27
N SER A 135 11.11 -1.08 1.17
CA SER A 135 12.31 -0.83 0.35
C SER A 135 12.19 -1.55 -0.98
N ILE A 136 12.43 -0.82 -2.07
CA ILE A 136 12.64 -1.38 -3.41
C ILE A 136 14.14 -1.69 -3.53
N THR A 137 14.47 -2.95 -3.75
CA THR A 137 15.85 -3.44 -3.88
C THR A 137 16.04 -4.16 -5.21
N GLY A 138 17.29 -4.46 -5.55
CA GLY A 138 17.65 -5.18 -6.77
C GLY A 138 18.63 -4.40 -7.65
N ARG A 139 19.19 -5.09 -8.64
CA ARG A 139 20.12 -4.50 -9.63
C ARG A 139 19.35 -3.67 -10.65
N ALA A 140 19.96 -2.58 -11.11
CA ALA A 140 19.48 -1.85 -12.27
C ALA A 140 19.52 -2.74 -13.53
N ALA A 141 18.80 -2.35 -14.58
CA ALA A 141 18.73 -3.13 -15.82
C ALA A 141 20.12 -3.26 -16.50
N ASN A 142 20.97 -2.25 -16.31
CA ASN A 142 22.37 -2.23 -16.75
C ASN A 142 23.34 -2.93 -15.77
N GLY A 143 22.84 -3.61 -14.75
CA GLY A 143 23.63 -4.32 -13.74
C GLY A 143 24.15 -3.46 -12.59
N SER A 144 23.96 -2.13 -12.63
CA SER A 144 24.42 -1.22 -11.58
C SER A 144 23.74 -1.49 -10.22
N MET A 145 24.46 -1.21 -9.14
CA MET A 145 23.99 -1.27 -7.76
C MET A 145 24.40 0.00 -7.02
N CYS A 146 23.69 0.32 -5.94
CA CYS A 146 24.13 1.38 -5.04
C CYS A 146 25.34 0.89 -4.25
N ILE A 147 26.34 1.75 -4.13
CA ILE A 147 27.50 1.54 -3.28
C ILE A 147 27.14 2.13 -1.92
N ASP A 148 27.26 1.32 -0.87
CA ASP A 148 26.99 1.74 0.51
C ASP A 148 28.03 2.74 1.04
#